data_AF-A0A972JTQ6-F1
#
_entry.id   AF-A0A972JTQ6-F1
#
_cell.length_a   1.000
_cell.length_b   1.000
_cell.length_c   1.000
_cell.angle_alpha   90.00
_cell.angle_beta   90.00
_cell.angle_gamma   90.00
#
_symmetry.space_group_name_H-M   'P 1'
#
loop_
_entity.id
_entity.type
_entity.pdbx_description
1 polymer ?
#
loop_
_entity_poly.entity_id
_entity_poly.type
_entity_poly.pdbx_seq_one_letter_code
_entity_poly.pdbx_strand_id
1 'polypeptide(L)'
;MSAKDAYHRAVREALEKEQWRITHDPLYLAVGGVEMYADLGAEPLIAAEKEDQKIAIEVKSFLSPSTISEFHAAVGQFMNYRRALLDVPY
;
A
#
# COMPACT_ATOMS: atom_id res chain seq x y z
N MET A 1 -14.31 4.31 8.65
CA MET A 1 -12.99 4.61 8.07
C MET A 1 -12.06 3.50 8.49
N SER A 2 -11.36 2.83 7.56
CA SER A 2 -10.32 1.86 7.92
C SER A 2 -9.28 2.57 8.79
N ALA A 3 -8.93 2.00 9.94
CA ALA A 3 -7.90 2.55 10.78
C ALA A 3 -6.56 2.29 10.10
N LYS A 4 -5.87 3.35 9.66
CA LYS A 4 -4.55 3.22 9.04
C LYS A 4 -3.64 2.39 9.94
N ASP A 5 -2.82 1.55 9.32
CA ASP A 5 -1.73 0.82 9.97
C ASP A 5 -0.92 1.72 10.92
N ALA A 6 -0.51 1.18 12.08
CA ALA A 6 0.12 1.98 13.14
C ALA A 6 1.41 2.69 12.68
N TYR A 7 2.10 2.12 11.68
CA TYR A 7 3.32 2.71 11.11
C TYR A 7 3.09 3.54 9.85
N HIS A 8 1.85 3.70 9.38
CA HIS A 8 1.55 4.46 8.15
C HIS A 8 2.19 5.85 8.15
N ARG A 9 2.01 6.58 9.25
CA ARG A 9 2.58 7.92 9.41
C ARG A 9 4.12 7.90 9.42
N ALA A 10 4.71 6.94 10.12
CA ALA A 10 6.17 6.81 10.21
C ALA A 10 6.79 6.52 8.83
N VAL A 11 6.16 5.64 8.03
CA VAL A 11 6.60 5.34 6.67
C VAL A 11 6.46 6.56 5.75
N ARG A 12 5.32 7.26 5.81
CA ARG A 12 5.11 8.49 5.03
C ARG A 12 6.16 9.56 5.35
N GLU A 13 6.41 9.83 6.63
CA GLU A 13 7.42 10.79 7.07
C GLU A 13 8.84 10.37 6.66
N ALA A 14 9.15 9.06 6.67
CA ALA A 14 10.44 8.55 6.20
C ALA A 14 10.62 8.76 4.69
N LEU A 15 9.58 8.51 3.89
CA LEU A 15 9.58 8.79 2.46
C LEU A 15 9.85 10.28 2.18
N GLU A 16 9.13 11.18 2.85
CA GLU A 16 9.31 12.62 2.69
C GLU A 16 10.73 13.09 3.07
N LYS A 17 11.31 12.54 4.16
CA LYS A 17 12.70 12.82 4.56
C LYS A 17 13.71 12.36 3.53
N GLU A 18 13.45 11.24 2.88
CA GLU A 18 14.24 10.71 1.77
C GLU A 18 13.92 11.39 0.42
N GLN A 19 13.22 12.53 0.44
CA GLN A 19 12.88 13.35 -0.72
C GLN A 19 11.98 12.63 -1.74
N TRP A 20 11.20 11.64 -1.29
CA TRP A 20 10.09 11.13 -2.09
C TRP A 20 8.91 12.09 -1.98
N ARG A 21 8.33 12.44 -3.12
CA ARG A 21 7.09 13.20 -3.17
C ARG A 21 5.92 12.24 -3.09
N ILE A 22 5.14 12.33 -2.02
CA ILE A 22 3.89 11.59 -1.92
C ILE A 22 2.91 12.14 -2.97
N THR A 23 2.45 11.27 -3.87
CA THR A 23 1.48 11.62 -4.92
C THR A 23 0.06 11.23 -4.53
N HIS A 24 -0.10 10.10 -3.82
CA HIS A 24 -1.39 9.62 -3.33
C HIS A 24 -1.24 8.97 -1.95
N ASP A 25 -2.17 9.28 -1.03
CA ASP A 25 -2.30 8.63 0.27
C ASP A 25 -3.79 8.75 0.71
N PRO A 26 -4.68 7.85 0.25
CA PRO A 26 -4.34 6.57 -0.37
C PRO A 26 -4.27 6.58 -1.90
N LEU A 27 -3.49 5.65 -2.46
CA LEU A 27 -3.53 5.25 -3.87
C LEU A 27 -4.71 4.31 -4.12
N TYR A 28 -5.61 4.72 -5.00
CA TYR A 28 -6.77 3.92 -5.41
C TYR A 28 -6.41 3.08 -6.64
N LEU A 29 -6.66 1.78 -6.56
CA LEU A 29 -6.47 0.83 -7.65
C LEU A 29 -7.81 0.18 -8.01
N ALA A 30 -8.21 0.35 -9.27
CA ALA A 30 -9.39 -0.28 -9.83
C ALA A 30 -8.97 -1.16 -11.01
N VAL A 31 -9.26 -2.46 -10.94
CA VAL A 31 -8.94 -3.42 -12.01
C VAL A 31 -10.20 -4.18 -12.39
N GLY A 32 -10.57 -4.17 -13.67
CA GLY A 32 -11.77 -4.88 -14.14
C GLY A 32 -13.08 -4.42 -13.48
N GLY A 33 -13.14 -3.19 -12.95
CA GLY A 33 -14.30 -2.64 -12.25
C GLY A 33 -14.37 -2.97 -10.74
N VAL A 34 -13.31 -3.55 -10.18
CA VAL A 34 -13.22 -3.97 -8.76
C VAL A 34 -12.28 -3.02 -8.01
N GLU A 35 -12.71 -2.50 -6.85
CA GLU A 35 -11.88 -1.64 -5.98
C GLU A 35 -11.01 -2.50 -5.06
N MET A 36 -9.73 -2.61 -5.39
CA MET A 36 -8.86 -3.65 -4.83
C MET A 36 -8.65 -3.54 -3.32
N TYR A 37 -8.53 -2.35 -2.75
CA TYR A 37 -8.24 -2.20 -1.32
C TYR A 37 -9.46 -2.50 -0.44
N ALA A 38 -10.66 -2.09 -0.88
CA ALA A 38 -11.90 -2.34 -0.18
C ALA A 38 -12.26 -3.84 -0.20
N ASP A 39 -12.14 -4.46 -1.36
CA ASP A 39 -12.50 -5.87 -1.55
C ASP A 39 -11.50 -6.85 -0.91
N LEU A 40 -10.25 -6.43 -0.70
CA LEU A 40 -9.21 -7.24 -0.03
C LEU A 40 -9.09 -7.00 1.47
N GLY A 41 -9.91 -6.11 2.06
CA GLY A 41 -9.83 -5.73 3.47
C GLY A 41 -8.43 -5.26 3.86
N ALA A 42 -7.74 -4.61 2.92
CA ALA A 42 -6.34 -4.25 3.03
C ALA A 42 -6.18 -2.79 3.44
N GLU A 43 -5.02 -2.48 4.01
CA GLU A 43 -4.69 -1.11 4.40
C GLU A 43 -4.46 -0.22 3.18
N PRO A 44 -4.69 1.10 3.29
CA PRO A 44 -4.56 2.00 2.17
C PRO A 44 -3.10 2.14 1.70
N LEU A 45 -2.88 2.06 0.38
CA LEU A 45 -1.55 2.19 -0.24
C LEU A 45 -1.06 3.64 -0.28
N ILE A 46 0.24 3.87 -0.16
CA ILE A 46 0.87 5.16 -0.43
C ILE A 46 1.49 5.11 -1.83
N ALA A 47 1.28 6.12 -2.67
CA ALA A 47 2.06 6.32 -3.89
C ALA A 47 3.06 7.46 -3.69
N ALA A 48 4.29 7.26 -4.16
CA ALA A 48 5.32 8.27 -4.11
C ALA A 48 6.20 8.25 -5.37
N GLU A 49 6.79 9.38 -5.69
CA GLU A 49 7.71 9.56 -6.82
C GLU A 49 9.00 10.24 -6.39
N LYS A 50 10.11 9.86 -7.01
CA LYS A 50 11.42 10.51 -6.86
C LYS A 50 12.19 10.33 -8.16
N GLU A 51 12.60 11.44 -8.77
CA GLU A 51 13.21 11.45 -10.11
C GLU A 51 12.31 10.70 -11.11
N ASP A 52 12.83 9.72 -11.84
CA ASP A 52 12.09 8.89 -12.79
C ASP A 52 11.50 7.61 -12.16
N GLN A 53 11.51 7.51 -10.82
CA GLN A 53 11.01 6.34 -10.09
C GLN A 53 9.66 6.62 -9.44
N LYS A 54 8.73 5.70 -9.64
CA LYS A 54 7.44 5.66 -8.95
C LYS A 54 7.32 4.38 -8.14
N ILE A 55 6.76 4.50 -6.95
CA ILE A 55 6.53 3.38 -6.04
C ILE A 55 5.12 3.43 -5.47
N ALA A 56 4.56 2.25 -5.22
CA ALA A 56 3.40 2.05 -4.37
C ALA A 56 3.85 1.25 -3.15
N ILE A 57 3.43 1.69 -1.96
CA ILE A 57 3.86 1.14 -0.68
C ILE A 57 2.62 0.64 0.07
N GLU A 58 2.63 -0.64 0.42
CA GLU A 58 1.69 -1.22 1.39
C GLU A 58 2.37 -1.27 2.76
N VAL A 59 1.77 -0.63 3.76
CA VAL A 59 2.32 -0.58 5.13
C VAL A 59 1.74 -1.72 5.96
N LYS A 60 2.58 -2.41 6.74
CA LYS A 60 2.20 -3.51 7.65
C LYS A 60 2.89 -3.36 9.00
N SER A 61 2.11 -3.40 10.08
CA SER A 61 2.62 -3.30 11.45
C SER A 61 2.93 -4.63 12.12
N PHE A 62 2.34 -5.75 11.72
CA PHE A 62 2.60 -7.06 12.35
C PHE A 62 2.36 -7.07 13.87
N LEU A 63 1.24 -6.47 14.33
CA LEU A 63 0.91 -6.30 15.75
C LEU A 63 -0.05 -7.37 16.30
N SER A 64 -0.65 -8.19 15.44
CA SER A 64 -1.49 -9.33 15.81
C SER A 64 -0.69 -10.39 16.55
N PRO A 65 -1.33 -11.16 17.45
CA PRO A 65 -0.69 -12.31 18.11
C PRO A 65 -0.10 -13.36 17.14
N SER A 66 -0.58 -13.43 15.89
CA SER A 66 -0.10 -14.38 14.88
C SER A 66 0.56 -13.66 13.71
N THR A 67 1.87 -13.50 13.78
CA THR A 67 2.70 -12.95 12.69
C THR A 67 2.55 -13.77 11.39
N ILE A 68 2.40 -15.10 11.49
CA ILE A 68 2.28 -15.96 10.32
C ILE A 68 0.96 -15.73 9.57
N SER A 69 -0.14 -15.50 10.29
CA SER A 69 -1.44 -15.18 9.68
C SER A 69 -1.41 -13.82 9.00
N GLU A 70 -0.82 -12.80 9.64
CA GLU A 70 -0.62 -11.49 9.02
C GLU A 70 0.29 -11.57 7.79
N PHE A 71 1.34 -12.39 7.86
CA PHE A 71 2.24 -12.59 6.73
C PHE A 71 1.51 -13.19 5.53
N HIS A 72 0.68 -14.21 5.73
CA HIS A 72 -0.12 -14.78 4.64
C HIS A 72 -1.06 -13.75 4.00
N ALA A 73 -1.71 -12.91 4.81
CA ALA A 73 -2.55 -11.83 4.32
C ALA A 73 -1.75 -10.79 3.52
N ALA A 74 -0.62 -10.33 4.08
CA ALA A 74 0.26 -9.35 3.45
C ALA A 74 0.82 -9.85 2.12
N VAL A 75 1.23 -11.12 2.03
CA VAL A 75 1.69 -11.72 0.77
C VAL A 75 0.56 -11.76 -0.27
N GLY A 76 -0.66 -12.15 0.12
CA GLY A 76 -1.80 -12.16 -0.78
C GLY A 76 -2.13 -10.77 -1.33
N GLN A 77 -2.18 -9.76 -0.45
CA GLN A 77 -2.43 -8.37 -0.80
C GLN A 77 -1.33 -7.81 -1.72
N PHE A 78 -0.06 -8.01 -1.37
CA PHE A 78 1.08 -7.63 -2.20
C PHE A 78 1.00 -8.23 -3.61
N MET A 79 0.70 -9.52 -3.73
CA MET A 79 0.62 -10.19 -5.02
C MET A 79 -0.52 -9.63 -5.88
N ASN A 80 -1.67 -9.35 -5.28
CA ASN A 80 -2.82 -8.76 -5.97
C ASN A 80 -2.52 -7.33 -6.43
N TYR A 81 -1.96 -6.48 -5.57
CA TYR A 81 -1.61 -5.12 -5.93
C TYR A 81 -0.51 -5.07 -6.98
N ARG A 82 0.53 -5.90 -6.85
CA ARG A 82 1.57 -6.01 -7.86
C ARG A 82 0.98 -6.35 -9.22
N ARG A 83 0.00 -7.26 -9.29
CA ARG A 83 -0.69 -7.56 -10.55
C ARG A 83 -1.49 -6.36 -11.05
N ALA A 84 -2.25 -5.70 -10.18
CA ALA A 84 -3.06 -4.54 -10.51
C ALA A 84 -2.24 -3.36 -11.08
N LEU A 85 -1.09 -3.08 -10.47
CA LEU A 85 -0.19 -2.00 -10.87
C LEU A 85 0.46 -2.25 -12.26
N LEU A 86 0.48 -3.50 -12.74
CA LEU A 86 0.90 -3.81 -14.11
C LEU A 86 -0.18 -3.48 -15.15
N ASP A 87 -1.45 -3.52 -14.74
CA ASP A 87 -2.59 -3.32 -15.63
C ASP A 87 -3.08 -1.86 -15.61
N VAL A 88 -2.68 -1.06 -14.61
CA VAL A 88 -3.04 0.36 -14.45
C VAL A 88 -1.77 1.22 -14.31
N PRO A 89 -1.41 2.06 -15.29
CA PRO A 89 -0.33 3.02 -15.12
C PRO A 89 -0.77 4.11 -14.13
N TYR A 90 0.04 4.36 -13.10
CA TYR A 90 -0.13 5.46 -12.14
C TYR A 90 1.15 6.32 -12.09
#